data_AF-B8Q1T7-F1
#
_entry.id   AF-B8Q1T7-F1
#
_cell.length_a   1.000
_cell.length_b   1.000
_cell.length_c   1.000
_cell.angle_alpha   90.00
_cell.angle_beta   90.00
_cell.angle_gamma   90.00
#
_symmetry.space_group_name_H-M   'P 1'
#
loop_
_entity.id
_entity.type
_entity.pdbx_description
1 polymer ?
#
loop_
_entity_poly.entity_id
_entity_poly.type
_entity_poly.pdbx_seq_one_letter_code
_entity_poly.pdbx_strand_id
1 'polypeptide(L)'
;FGIRDGQYYLTEQQAQAILDLRLQKLTGLEHEKLLDEYKQLLDQIAELLHILSSSERLMEVIREELELMRDQFGDDRRTEITANSADINIEDLINQEDVVVTLSHQGYVKYQPLSEYEAQRRGGKGKSAARIKEEDFIDRLLVANTHDTILCFSSRGRLYWMK
;
A
#
# COMPACT_ATOMS: atom_id res chain seq x y z
N PHE A 1 -58.14 -6.97 -20.97
CA PHE A 1 -57.96 -8.18 -20.14
C PHE A 1 -58.11 -7.82 -18.67
N GLY A 2 -58.31 -8.80 -17.79
CA GLY A 2 -58.56 -8.61 -16.35
C GLY A 2 -60.04 -8.55 -15.97
N ILE A 3 -60.31 -8.32 -14.69
CA ILE A 3 -61.68 -8.25 -14.14
C ILE A 3 -62.32 -6.89 -14.49
N ARG A 4 -63.49 -6.90 -15.13
CA ARG A 4 -64.34 -5.72 -15.35
C ARG A 4 -65.80 -6.11 -15.15
N ASP A 5 -66.56 -5.32 -14.41
CA ASP A 5 -67.99 -5.56 -14.13
C ASP A 5 -68.31 -6.99 -13.64
N GLY A 6 -67.40 -7.57 -12.85
CA GLY A 6 -67.52 -8.94 -12.32
C GLY A 6 -67.20 -10.07 -13.31
N GLN A 7 -66.80 -9.74 -14.55
CA GLN A 7 -66.37 -10.69 -15.58
C GLN A 7 -64.85 -10.64 -15.81
N TYR A 8 -64.22 -11.78 -16.10
CA TYR A 8 -62.78 -11.85 -16.43
C TYR A 8 -62.55 -11.88 -17.94
N TYR A 9 -61.79 -10.92 -18.45
CA TYR A 9 -61.45 -10.82 -19.87
C TYR A 9 -60.03 -11.32 -20.13
N LEU A 10 -59.86 -12.16 -21.14
CA LEU A 10 -58.56 -12.72 -21.51
C LEU A 10 -57.76 -11.78 -22.44
N THR A 11 -56.45 -12.00 -22.47
CA THR A 11 -55.57 -11.54 -23.57
C THR A 11 -55.55 -12.58 -24.69
N GLU A 12 -55.13 -12.18 -25.89
CA GLU A 12 -54.92 -13.10 -27.02
C GLU A 12 -53.90 -14.19 -26.66
N GLN A 13 -52.81 -13.83 -25.97
CA GLN A 13 -51.81 -14.79 -25.50
C GLN A 13 -52.39 -15.81 -24.51
N GLN A 14 -53.21 -15.36 -23.56
CA GLN A 14 -53.91 -16.27 -22.63
C GLN A 14 -54.89 -17.19 -23.37
N ALA A 15 -55.62 -16.68 -24.37
CA ALA A 15 -56.53 -17.48 -25.17
C ALA A 15 -55.77 -18.58 -25.96
N GLN A 16 -54.64 -18.23 -26.58
CA GLN A 16 -53.80 -19.20 -27.26
C GLN A 16 -53.26 -20.28 -26.31
N ALA A 17 -52.76 -19.88 -25.13
CA ALA A 17 -52.26 -20.82 -24.13
C ALA A 17 -53.34 -21.82 -23.66
N ILE A 18 -54.61 -21.40 -23.60
CA ILE A 18 -55.74 -22.29 -23.29
C ILE A 18 -55.97 -23.30 -24.41
N LEU A 19 -55.88 -22.88 -25.68
CA LEU A 19 -56.04 -23.77 -26.84
C LEU A 19 -54.93 -24.82 -26.91
N ASP A 20 -53.73 -24.50 -26.42
CA ASP A 20 -52.58 -25.39 -26.40
C ASP A 20 -52.59 -26.42 -25.23
N LEU A 21 -53.62 -26.38 -24.37
CA LEU A 21 -53.74 -27.31 -23.24
C LEU A 21 -53.98 -28.76 -23.70
N ARG A 22 -53.37 -29.71 -22.98
CA ARG A 22 -53.53 -31.15 -23.21
C ARG A 22 -54.50 -31.76 -22.19
N LEU A 23 -55.27 -32.76 -22.59
CA LEU A 23 -56.25 -33.45 -21.72
C LEU A 23 -55.64 -34.01 -20.41
N GLN A 24 -54.37 -34.39 -20.41
CA GLN A 24 -53.65 -34.87 -19.21
C GLN A 24 -53.56 -33.83 -18.09
N LYS A 25 -53.69 -32.52 -18.42
CA LYS A 25 -53.67 -31.41 -17.46
C LYS A 25 -54.98 -31.19 -16.72
N LEU A 26 -56.04 -31.92 -17.06
CA LEU A 26 -57.37 -31.81 -16.46
C LEU A 26 -57.62 -32.85 -15.34
N THR A 27 -56.57 -33.51 -14.85
CA THR A 27 -56.68 -34.43 -13.72
C THR A 27 -56.65 -33.67 -12.38
N GLY A 28 -57.28 -34.22 -11.34
CA GLY A 28 -57.31 -33.57 -10.01
C GLY A 28 -55.92 -33.30 -9.43
N LEU A 29 -54.95 -34.19 -9.66
CA LEU A 29 -53.55 -34.02 -9.25
C LEU A 29 -52.89 -32.79 -9.90
N GLU A 30 -53.21 -32.48 -11.15
CA GLU A 30 -52.65 -31.31 -11.83
C GLU A 30 -53.28 -30.01 -11.32
N HIS A 31 -54.52 -30.06 -10.83
CA HIS A 31 -55.16 -28.89 -10.22
C HIS A 31 -54.50 -28.49 -8.89
N GLU A 32 -54.21 -29.46 -8.02
CA GLU A 32 -53.51 -29.20 -6.76
C GLU A 32 -52.10 -28.63 -7.02
N LYS A 33 -51.34 -29.22 -7.94
CA LYS A 33 -50.03 -28.70 -8.34
C LYS A 33 -50.08 -27.26 -8.84
N LEU A 34 -51.08 -26.91 -9.65
CA LEU A 34 -51.26 -25.55 -10.14
C LEU A 34 -51.56 -24.56 -9.01
N LEU A 35 -52.39 -24.96 -8.04
CA LEU A 35 -52.67 -24.13 -6.87
C LEU A 35 -51.43 -23.92 -6.00
N ASP A 36 -50.62 -24.96 -5.82
CA ASP A 36 -49.38 -24.86 -5.04
C ASP A 36 -48.32 -24.02 -5.76
N GLU A 37 -48.13 -24.21 -7.06
CA GLU A 37 -47.24 -23.39 -7.89
C GLU A 37 -47.69 -21.93 -7.88
N TYR A 38 -48.99 -21.67 -8.00
CA TYR A 38 -49.54 -20.32 -7.92
C TYR A 38 -49.22 -19.65 -6.57
N LYS A 39 -49.37 -20.37 -5.45
CA LYS A 39 -49.01 -19.85 -4.13
C LYS A 39 -47.52 -19.54 -4.02
N GLN A 40 -46.67 -20.47 -4.48
CA GLN A 40 -45.21 -20.27 -4.47
C GLN A 40 -44.81 -19.03 -5.27
N LEU A 41 -45.42 -18.81 -6.44
CA LEU A 41 -45.18 -17.62 -7.24
C LEU A 41 -45.62 -16.34 -6.51
N LEU A 42 -46.76 -16.35 -5.83
CA LEU A 42 -47.19 -15.21 -5.02
C LEU A 42 -46.21 -14.90 -3.89
N ASP A 43 -45.73 -15.93 -3.17
CA ASP A 43 -44.75 -15.78 -2.10
C ASP A 43 -43.41 -15.23 -2.63
N GLN A 44 -42.96 -15.74 -3.78
CA GLN A 44 -41.77 -15.22 -4.46
C GLN A 44 -41.92 -13.76 -4.87
N ILE A 45 -43.07 -13.38 -5.48
CA ILE A 45 -43.33 -11.99 -5.85
C ILE A 45 -43.32 -11.09 -4.61
N ALA A 46 -43.93 -11.53 -3.52
CA ALA A 46 -43.96 -10.77 -2.27
C ALA A 46 -42.56 -10.55 -1.69
N GLU A 47 -41.72 -11.58 -1.62
CA GLU A 47 -40.33 -11.44 -1.11
C GLU A 47 -39.49 -10.57 -2.04
N LEU A 48 -39.61 -10.73 -3.37
CA LEU A 48 -38.87 -9.90 -4.31
C LEU A 48 -39.27 -8.42 -4.21
N LEU A 49 -40.57 -8.12 -4.06
CA LEU A 49 -41.04 -6.76 -3.84
C LEU A 49 -40.58 -6.21 -2.48
N HIS A 50 -40.50 -7.05 -1.45
CA HIS A 50 -39.98 -6.66 -0.14
C HIS A 50 -38.48 -6.28 -0.23
N ILE A 51 -37.67 -7.08 -0.92
CA ILE A 51 -36.25 -6.77 -1.18
C ILE A 51 -36.11 -5.47 -1.98
N LEU A 52 -36.91 -5.29 -3.04
CA LEU A 52 -36.83 -4.08 -3.88
C LEU A 52 -37.29 -2.80 -3.17
N SER A 53 -38.19 -2.91 -2.19
CA SER A 53 -38.73 -1.76 -1.46
C SER A 53 -37.91 -1.37 -0.23
N SER A 54 -37.12 -2.28 0.33
CA SER A 54 -36.29 -2.04 1.52
C SER A 54 -34.79 -2.15 1.21
N SER A 55 -34.09 -1.03 1.26
CA SER A 55 -32.63 -1.01 1.11
C SER A 55 -31.91 -1.75 2.25
N GLU A 56 -32.50 -1.83 3.43
CA GLU A 56 -31.96 -2.60 4.56
C GLU A 56 -31.99 -4.09 4.24
N ARG A 57 -33.15 -4.60 3.78
CA ARG A 57 -33.31 -6.00 3.38
C ARG A 57 -32.36 -6.38 2.24
N LEU A 58 -32.20 -5.50 1.24
CA LEU A 58 -31.22 -5.71 0.17
C LEU A 58 -29.80 -5.87 0.72
N MET A 59 -29.40 -5.04 1.68
CA MET A 59 -28.06 -5.09 2.27
C MET A 59 -27.84 -6.35 3.11
N GLU A 60 -28.87 -6.85 3.79
CA GLU A 60 -28.84 -8.15 4.47
C GLU A 60 -28.57 -9.27 3.47
N VAL A 61 -29.34 -9.35 2.37
CA VAL A 61 -29.15 -10.38 1.34
C VAL A 61 -27.74 -10.32 0.75
N ILE A 62 -27.23 -9.13 0.43
CA ILE A 62 -25.86 -8.96 -0.06
C ILE A 62 -24.83 -9.47 0.95
N ARG A 63 -25.01 -9.17 2.24
CA ARG A 63 -24.11 -9.65 3.30
C ARG A 63 -24.13 -11.16 3.40
N GLU A 64 -25.33 -11.76 3.44
CA GLU A 64 -25.51 -13.22 3.50
C GLU A 64 -24.81 -13.91 2.32
N GLU A 65 -24.96 -13.38 1.10
CA GLU A 65 -24.28 -13.90 -0.09
C GLU A 65 -22.75 -13.77 -0.02
N LEU A 66 -22.24 -12.63 0.47
CA LEU A 66 -20.79 -12.43 0.63
C LEU A 66 -20.19 -13.34 1.70
N GLU A 67 -20.91 -13.58 2.80
CA GLU A 67 -20.52 -14.52 3.84
C GLU A 67 -20.51 -15.95 3.30
N LEU A 68 -21.54 -16.36 2.55
CA LEU A 68 -21.59 -17.65 1.89
C LEU A 68 -20.43 -17.83 0.90
N MET A 69 -20.10 -16.81 0.10
CA MET A 69 -18.96 -16.85 -0.81
C MET A 69 -17.63 -16.96 -0.07
N ARG A 70 -17.44 -16.19 1.00
CA ARG A 70 -16.25 -16.28 1.86
C ARG A 70 -16.11 -17.69 2.43
N ASP A 71 -17.20 -18.29 2.90
CA ASP A 71 -17.16 -19.61 3.54
C ASP A 71 -16.95 -20.75 2.54
N GLN A 72 -17.45 -20.60 1.30
CA GLN A 72 -17.26 -21.59 0.23
C GLN A 72 -15.89 -21.50 -0.45
N PHE A 73 -15.31 -20.30 -0.57
CA PHE A 73 -14.13 -20.06 -1.41
C PHE A 73 -12.95 -19.42 -0.67
N GLY A 74 -13.06 -19.14 0.63
CA GLY A 74 -12.00 -18.54 1.43
C GLY A 74 -10.84 -19.51 1.65
N ASP A 75 -9.61 -19.00 1.53
CA ASP A 75 -8.38 -19.69 1.87
C ASP A 75 -7.50 -18.84 2.80
N ASP A 76 -6.61 -19.51 3.52
CA ASP A 76 -5.67 -18.83 4.41
C ASP A 76 -4.63 -18.05 3.60
N ARG A 77 -4.23 -16.89 4.15
CA ARG A 77 -3.18 -16.06 3.53
C ARG A 77 -1.87 -16.86 3.45
N ARG A 78 -1.40 -17.09 2.23
CA ARG A 78 -0.17 -17.85 1.96
C ARG A 78 1.12 -17.06 2.22
N THR A 79 1.04 -15.73 2.25
CA THR A 79 2.20 -14.84 2.38
C THR A 79 2.24 -14.19 3.74
N GLU A 80 3.43 -14.06 4.32
CA GLU A 80 3.64 -13.34 5.58
C GLU A 80 3.97 -11.87 5.30
N ILE A 81 3.43 -10.96 6.11
CA ILE A 81 3.84 -9.55 6.08
C ILE A 81 4.89 -9.38 7.16
N THR A 82 6.16 -9.31 6.76
CA THR A 82 7.24 -8.96 7.67
C THR A 82 7.35 -7.44 7.76
N ALA A 83 7.26 -6.90 8.97
CA ALA A 83 7.64 -5.52 9.21
C ALA A 83 9.17 -5.44 9.03
N ASN A 84 9.62 -4.98 7.87
CA ASN A 84 11.05 -4.76 7.62
C ASN A 84 11.49 -3.58 8.50
N SER A 85 11.95 -3.85 9.72
CA SER A 85 12.59 -2.87 10.59
C SER A 85 14.06 -2.70 10.20
N ALA A 86 14.29 -2.30 8.96
CA ALA A 86 15.59 -1.84 8.50
C ALA A 86 15.35 -0.60 7.63
N ASP A 87 15.06 0.51 8.30
CA ASP A 87 15.46 1.81 7.79
C ASP A 87 16.99 1.75 7.71
N ILE A 88 17.52 1.21 6.61
CA ILE A 88 18.95 1.29 6.32
C ILE A 88 19.22 2.78 6.14
N ASN A 89 19.78 3.37 7.18
CA ASN A 89 20.31 4.71 7.14
C ASN A 89 21.45 4.68 6.13
N ILE A 90 21.55 5.69 5.25
CA ILE A 90 22.62 5.76 4.24
C ILE A 90 24.00 5.69 4.93
N GLU A 91 24.05 6.10 6.18
CA GLU A 91 25.14 5.98 7.14
C GLU A 91 25.67 4.55 7.30
N ASP A 92 24.80 3.52 7.29
CA ASP A 92 25.20 2.11 7.40
C ASP A 92 25.90 1.58 6.12
N LEU A 93 25.95 2.38 5.05
CA LEU A 93 26.69 2.09 3.82
C LEU A 93 28.13 2.64 3.83
N ILE A 94 28.49 3.49 4.81
CA ILE A 94 29.85 4.02 4.97
C ILE A 94 30.63 3.07 5.88
N ASN A 95 31.82 2.64 5.46
CA ASN A 95 32.66 1.79 6.30
C ASN A 95 33.28 2.62 7.44
N GLN A 96 33.23 2.09 8.66
CA GLN A 96 33.94 2.67 9.81
C GLN A 96 35.45 2.52 9.61
N GLU A 97 36.11 3.62 9.29
CA GLU A 97 37.57 3.72 9.24
C GLU A 97 38.10 4.96 9.95
N ASP A 98 39.36 4.87 10.42
CA ASP A 98 40.08 5.98 11.04
C ASP A 98 40.66 6.88 9.93
N VAL A 99 40.23 8.13 9.93
CA VAL A 99 40.64 9.15 8.96
C VAL A 99 41.39 10.28 9.65
N VAL A 100 42.32 10.89 8.91
CA VAL A 100 43.00 12.12 9.30
C VAL A 100 42.28 13.28 8.62
N VAL A 101 41.66 14.16 9.40
CA VAL A 101 41.04 15.39 8.91
C VAL A 101 42.02 16.53 9.07
N THR A 102 42.27 17.26 7.98
CA THR A 102 43.21 18.38 7.91
C THR A 102 42.47 19.66 7.54
N LEU A 103 42.72 20.72 8.30
CA LEU A 103 42.28 22.08 8.02
C LEU A 103 43.51 22.91 7.64
N SER A 104 43.46 23.56 6.49
CA SER A 104 44.50 24.45 6.03
C SER A 104 44.30 25.89 6.52
N HIS A 105 45.36 26.70 6.48
CA HIS A 105 45.30 28.11 6.85
C HIS A 105 44.35 28.92 5.94
N GLN A 106 44.24 28.54 4.66
CA GLN A 106 43.29 29.14 3.72
C GLN A 106 41.84 28.64 3.88
N GLY A 107 41.58 27.74 4.84
CA GLY A 107 40.24 27.26 5.17
C GLY A 107 39.78 26.03 4.36
N TYR A 108 40.69 25.33 3.68
CA TYR A 108 40.35 24.06 3.04
C TYR A 108 40.32 22.93 4.07
N VAL A 109 39.23 22.15 4.05
CA VAL A 109 39.07 20.95 4.88
C VAL A 109 39.06 19.73 3.96
N LYS A 110 39.86 18.72 4.30
CA LYS A 110 39.82 17.41 3.65
C LYS A 110 40.10 16.31 4.66
N TYR A 111 39.60 15.11 4.38
CA TYR A 111 39.93 13.90 5.11
C TYR A 111 40.55 12.86 4.17
N GLN A 112 41.37 11.98 4.73
CA GLN A 112 41.97 10.84 4.02
C GLN A 112 42.23 9.71 5.03
N PRO A 113 42.22 8.44 4.60
CA PRO A 113 42.52 7.31 5.48
C PRO A 113 43.88 7.47 6.16
N LEU A 114 43.98 7.04 7.43
CA LEU A 114 45.23 7.12 8.19
C LEU A 114 46.38 6.36 7.51
N SER A 115 46.06 5.28 6.79
CA SER A 115 47.01 4.48 6.01
C SER A 115 47.64 5.24 4.85
N GLU A 116 46.91 6.18 4.24
CA GLU A 116 47.39 7.00 3.13
C GLU A 116 48.10 8.28 3.61
N TYR A 117 47.97 8.62 4.89
CA TYR A 117 48.59 9.82 5.44
C TYR A 117 50.09 9.62 5.71
N GLU A 118 50.92 10.06 4.76
CA GLU A 118 52.36 10.19 5.01
C GLU A 118 52.67 11.54 5.69
N ALA A 119 53.20 11.47 6.92
CA ALA A 119 53.69 12.65 7.63
C ALA A 119 54.92 13.23 6.92
N GLN A 120 54.72 14.28 6.12
CA GLN A 120 55.81 14.99 5.48
C GLN A 120 56.63 15.77 6.53
N ARG A 121 57.68 15.14 7.08
CA ARG A 121 58.66 15.81 7.95
C ARG A 121 59.43 16.85 7.13
N ARG A 122 59.00 18.11 7.12
CA ARG A 122 59.87 19.24 6.72
C ARG A 122 60.93 19.49 7.80
N GLY A 123 61.89 18.57 7.88
CA GLY A 123 63.15 18.70 8.60
C GLY A 123 64.30 18.83 7.61
N GLY A 124 64.45 20.01 6.99
CA GLY A 124 65.54 20.27 6.05
C GLY A 124 65.62 21.75 5.66
N LYS A 125 66.42 22.53 6.40
CA LYS A 125 66.88 23.85 5.95
C LYS A 125 67.87 23.66 4.79
N GLY A 126 67.57 24.18 3.59
CA GLY A 126 68.52 24.16 2.49
C GLY A 126 68.10 24.88 1.19
N LYS A 127 68.45 26.16 1.11
CA LYS A 127 68.80 26.98 -0.08
C LYS A 127 67.81 27.08 -1.27
N SER A 128 67.23 28.29 -1.36
CA SER A 128 67.06 29.12 -2.57
C SER A 128 66.46 28.51 -3.85
N ALA A 129 65.18 28.78 -4.09
CA ALA A 129 64.67 29.07 -5.44
C ALA A 129 63.49 30.05 -5.35
N ALA A 130 63.54 31.07 -6.19
CA ALA A 130 62.63 32.21 -6.21
C ALA A 130 61.19 31.84 -6.63
N ARG A 131 60.24 32.61 -6.07
CA ARG A 131 58.82 32.80 -6.46
C ARG A 131 58.00 31.53 -6.67
N ILE A 132 57.22 31.15 -5.67
CA ILE A 132 55.89 30.51 -5.84
C ILE A 132 55.03 30.87 -4.62
N LYS A 133 53.73 31.08 -4.90
CA LYS A 133 52.53 31.26 -4.05
C LYS A 133 52.71 30.99 -2.55
N GLU A 134 52.09 31.83 -1.72
CA GLU A 134 51.82 31.58 -0.30
C GLU A 134 51.48 30.10 -0.09
N GLU A 135 52.41 29.34 0.50
CA GLU A 135 52.22 27.92 0.74
C GLU A 135 51.12 27.76 1.78
N ASP A 136 49.96 27.24 1.39
CA ASP A 136 48.90 26.86 2.31
C ASP A 136 49.41 25.69 3.18
N PHE A 137 49.44 25.89 4.49
CA PHE A 137 49.93 24.91 5.47
C PHE A 137 48.79 24.40 6.34
N ILE A 138 49.00 23.24 6.97
CA ILE A 138 48.01 22.63 7.87
C ILE A 138 47.98 23.44 9.17
N ASP A 139 46.83 24.04 9.47
CA ASP A 139 46.57 24.78 10.72
C ASP A 139 46.11 23.82 11.83
N ARG A 140 45.24 22.86 11.50
CA ARG A 140 44.75 21.84 12.44
C ARG A 140 44.75 20.45 11.82
N LEU A 141 45.07 19.46 12.65
CA LEU A 141 45.01 18.04 12.31
C LEU A 141 44.29 17.32 13.46
N LEU A 142 43.31 16.49 13.10
CA LEU A 142 42.61 15.60 14.01
C LEU A 142 42.50 14.20 13.40
N VAL A 143 42.50 13.19 14.25
CA VAL A 143 42.20 11.80 13.87
C VAL A 143 40.80 11.51 14.41
N ALA A 144 39.91 11.05 13.55
CA ALA A 144 38.52 10.74 13.89
C ALA A 144 38.05 9.52 13.10
N ASN A 145 36.99 8.87 13.57
CA ASN A 145 36.29 7.87 12.79
C ASN A 145 35.31 8.55 11.82
N THR A 146 35.07 7.97 10.64
CA THR A 146 34.05 8.44 9.69
C THR A 146 32.64 8.61 10.27
N HIS A 147 32.32 7.96 11.39
CA HIS A 147 31.01 8.06 12.05
C HIS A 147 31.00 9.07 13.22
N ASP A 148 32.16 9.64 13.57
CA ASP A 148 32.26 10.65 14.63
C ASP A 148 31.68 11.99 14.16
N THR A 149 31.07 12.73 15.08
CA THR A 149 30.55 14.07 14.79
C THR A 149 31.62 15.13 15.07
N ILE A 150 31.98 15.91 14.06
CA ILE A 150 32.92 17.04 14.19
C ILE A 150 32.15 18.31 14.56
N LEU A 151 32.60 18.98 15.62
CA LEU A 151 32.03 20.21 16.14
C LEU A 151 32.94 21.41 15.78
N CYS A 152 32.46 22.25 14.88
CA CYS A 152 33.15 23.45 14.40
C CYS A 152 32.63 24.70 15.11
N PHE A 153 33.47 25.30 15.96
CA PHE A 153 33.14 26.53 16.69
C PHE A 153 33.58 27.77 15.90
N SER A 154 32.66 28.72 15.73
CA SER A 154 32.95 30.01 15.09
C SER A 154 33.27 31.10 16.10
N SER A 155 34.04 32.12 15.68
CA SER A 155 34.36 33.30 16.48
C SER A 155 33.13 34.15 16.87
N ARG A 156 31.98 33.91 16.24
CA ARG A 156 30.68 34.53 16.59
C ARG A 156 29.92 33.75 17.67
N GLY A 157 30.55 32.76 18.31
CA GLY A 157 29.92 31.92 19.33
C GLY A 157 28.88 30.94 18.78
N ARG A 158 28.89 30.65 17.47
CA ARG A 158 28.00 29.65 16.86
C ARG A 158 28.72 28.31 16.72
N LEU A 159 28.01 27.22 17.00
CA LEU A 159 28.44 25.85 16.77
C LEU A 159 27.83 25.33 15.47
N TYR A 160 28.67 24.74 14.63
CA TYR A 160 28.27 23.94 13.48
C TYR A 160 28.71 22.51 13.73
N TRP A 161 27.87 21.54 13.39
CA TRP A 161 28.18 20.14 13.55
C TRP A 161 28.01 19.44 12.21
N MET A 162 28.95 18.55 11.90
CA MET A 162 28.96 17.75 10.68
C MET A 162 29.34 16.33 11.09
N LYS A 163 28.61 15.34 10.58
CA LYS A 163 29.03 13.94 10.61
C LYS A 163 29.75 13.66 9.30
#